data_AF-A0A7S3QIJ9-F1
#
_entry.id   AF-A0A7S3QIJ9-F1
#
_cell.length_a   1.000
_cell.length_b   1.000
_cell.length_c   1.000
_cell.angle_alpha   90.00
_cell.angle_beta   90.00
_cell.angle_gamma   90.00
#
_symmetry.space_group_name_H-M   'P 1'
#
loop_
_entity.id
_entity.type
_entity.pdbx_description
1 polymer ?
#
loop_
_entity_poly.entity_id
_entity_poly.type
_entity_poly.pdbx_seq_one_letter_code
_entity_poly.pdbx_strand_id
1 'polypeptide(L)'
;FGYSIAMNEKGTRLAVSAPAKNKSAGQVKVFDINSSISQSSFTQVGQSIYGDAIDYAGLNIDLSADGLRLAIAAPYNDKGGVNAGQIRLFHLQDEKSSQSTPHRREWVLVAEILGQNNNEAIGSNISLHLSTSKSGLLVMFSVGSDNFSESSTQRVYALATSTGTDSNSNATQIGWDIPSPYIPSDSSTTMSGEGNRIAIASNVANTIEPGSVQVFDYDV
;
A
#
# COMPACT_ATOMS: atom_id res chain seq x y z
N PHE A 1 -7.82 -3.93 16.03
CA PHE A 1 -8.20 -4.60 14.77
C PHE A 1 -9.21 -3.70 14.10
N GLY A 2 -9.03 -3.36 12.81
CA GLY A 2 -9.79 -2.29 12.14
C GLY A 2 -9.09 -0.93 12.13
N TYR A 3 -7.75 -0.88 12.15
CA TYR A 3 -7.02 0.39 12.10
C TYR A 3 -7.06 1.02 10.71
N SER A 4 -6.69 0.23 9.69
CA SER A 4 -6.87 0.56 8.28
C SER A 4 -7.71 -0.52 7.62
N ILE A 5 -8.52 -0.11 6.64
CA ILE A 5 -9.48 -0.96 5.92
C ILE A 5 -9.40 -0.62 4.43
N ALA A 6 -9.34 -1.63 3.57
CA ALA A 6 -9.36 -1.46 2.12
C ALA A 6 -10.27 -2.50 1.46
N MET A 7 -10.92 -2.15 0.36
CA MET A 7 -11.93 -2.97 -0.29
C MET A 7 -11.73 -2.98 -1.80
N ASN A 8 -12.04 -4.09 -2.46
CA ASN A 8 -11.98 -4.16 -3.92
C ASN A 8 -13.18 -3.43 -4.56
N GLU A 9 -13.12 -3.13 -5.85
CA GLU A 9 -14.12 -2.30 -6.54
C GLU A 9 -15.55 -2.87 -6.44
N LYS A 10 -15.68 -4.20 -6.47
CA LYS A 10 -16.97 -4.90 -6.38
C LYS A 10 -17.52 -4.99 -4.96
N GLY A 11 -16.76 -4.60 -3.94
CA GLY A 11 -17.12 -4.73 -2.54
C GLY A 11 -17.20 -6.16 -2.01
N THR A 12 -16.63 -7.12 -2.73
CA THR A 12 -16.67 -8.56 -2.39
C THR A 12 -15.48 -9.01 -1.56
N ARG A 13 -14.44 -8.18 -1.41
CA ARG A 13 -13.24 -8.50 -0.64
C ARG A 13 -12.78 -7.31 0.19
N LEU A 14 -12.41 -7.58 1.44
CA LEU A 14 -12.03 -6.60 2.44
C LEU A 14 -10.71 -6.98 3.10
N ALA A 15 -9.74 -6.07 3.11
CA ALA A 15 -8.54 -6.14 3.92
C ALA A 15 -8.69 -5.30 5.20
N VAL A 16 -8.21 -5.80 6.33
CA VAL A 16 -8.31 -5.15 7.64
C VAL A 16 -7.02 -5.33 8.43
N SER A 17 -6.51 -4.24 9.03
CA SER A 17 -5.25 -4.27 9.80
C SER A 17 -5.40 -4.11 11.32
N ALA A 18 -4.38 -4.54 12.05
CA ALA A 18 -4.19 -4.37 13.48
C ALA A 18 -2.70 -4.13 13.81
N PRO A 19 -2.18 -2.90 13.66
CA PRO A 19 -0.75 -2.60 13.74
C PRO A 19 -0.10 -2.91 15.10
N ALA A 20 -0.83 -2.73 16.20
CA ALA A 20 -0.31 -3.00 17.55
C ALA A 20 -0.30 -4.50 17.94
N LYS A 21 -0.77 -5.40 17.06
CA LYS A 21 -0.84 -6.84 17.36
C LYS A 21 0.55 -7.49 17.22
N ASN A 22 0.73 -8.63 17.91
CA ASN A 22 1.94 -9.46 17.83
C ASN A 22 3.22 -8.68 18.18
N LYS A 23 3.29 -8.12 19.39
CA LYS A 23 4.42 -7.28 19.83
C LYS A 23 4.69 -6.11 18.87
N SER A 24 3.61 -5.44 18.45
CA SER A 24 3.66 -4.35 17.45
C SER A 24 4.22 -4.75 16.08
N ALA A 25 4.30 -6.03 15.75
CA ALA A 25 4.63 -6.47 14.40
C ALA A 25 3.51 -6.17 13.38
N GLY A 26 2.30 -5.92 13.87
CA GLY A 26 1.12 -5.74 13.04
C GLY A 26 0.54 -7.07 12.55
N GLN A 27 -0.74 -7.02 12.20
CA GLN A 27 -1.43 -8.13 11.53
C GLN A 27 -2.38 -7.55 10.49
N VAL A 28 -2.35 -8.10 9.28
CA VAL A 28 -3.34 -7.84 8.23
C VAL A 28 -4.05 -9.14 7.90
N LYS A 29 -5.38 -9.05 7.73
CA LYS A 29 -6.23 -10.15 7.30
C LYS A 29 -7.09 -9.69 6.13
N VAL A 30 -7.36 -10.60 5.20
CA VAL A 30 -8.25 -10.36 4.06
C VAL A 30 -9.42 -11.32 4.12
N PHE A 31 -10.61 -10.86 3.76
CA PHE A 31 -11.85 -11.62 3.82
C PHE A 31 -12.65 -11.45 2.53
N ASP A 32 -13.25 -12.54 2.03
CA ASP A 32 -14.33 -12.50 1.05
C ASP A 32 -15.65 -12.27 1.79
N ILE A 33 -16.52 -11.46 1.19
CA ILE A 33 -17.86 -11.10 1.69
C ILE A 33 -18.87 -11.86 0.83
N ASN A 34 -19.51 -12.88 1.40
CA ASN A 34 -20.32 -13.84 0.63
C ASN A 34 -21.82 -13.46 0.51
N SER A 35 -22.25 -12.30 1.02
CA SER A 35 -23.67 -11.96 1.08
C SER A 35 -23.92 -10.46 1.29
N SER A 36 -25.12 -10.00 0.92
CA SER A 36 -25.62 -8.63 1.14
C SER A 36 -25.41 -8.17 2.58
N ILE A 37 -25.23 -6.85 2.74
CA ILE A 37 -24.92 -6.07 3.96
C ILE A 37 -25.71 -6.47 5.22
N SER A 38 -26.86 -7.14 5.06
CA SER A 38 -27.76 -7.57 6.14
C SER A 38 -27.46 -8.96 6.72
N GLN A 39 -26.62 -9.77 6.08
CA GLN A 39 -26.24 -11.12 6.53
C GLN A 39 -24.78 -11.44 6.19
N SER A 40 -23.87 -10.46 6.31
CA SER A 40 -22.48 -10.61 5.89
C SER A 40 -21.80 -11.78 6.63
N SER A 41 -21.43 -12.82 5.88
CA SER A 41 -20.47 -13.83 6.33
C SER A 41 -19.10 -13.47 5.75
N PHE A 42 -18.09 -13.41 6.63
CA PHE A 42 -16.71 -13.12 6.25
C PHE A 42 -15.93 -14.43 6.23
N THR A 43 -15.35 -14.77 5.08
CA THR A 43 -14.46 -15.92 4.96
C THR A 43 -13.04 -15.43 4.74
N GLN A 44 -12.12 -15.79 5.64
CA GLN A 44 -10.73 -15.34 5.50
C GLN A 44 -10.10 -15.93 4.24
N VAL A 45 -9.44 -15.08 3.47
CA VAL A 45 -8.77 -15.41 2.22
C VAL A 45 -7.26 -15.47 2.49
N GLY A 46 -6.72 -16.69 2.43
CA GLY A 46 -5.32 -16.98 2.71
C GLY A 46 -4.89 -16.81 4.17
N GLN A 47 -3.58 -16.88 4.39
CA GLN A 47 -2.99 -16.71 5.71
C GLN A 47 -3.07 -15.26 6.19
N SER A 48 -3.01 -15.07 7.52
CA SER A 48 -2.76 -13.75 8.10
C SER A 48 -1.34 -13.31 7.77
N ILE A 49 -1.18 -12.03 7.47
CA ILE A 49 0.11 -11.43 7.12
C ILE A 49 0.60 -10.64 8.33
N TYR A 50 1.89 -10.78 8.67
CA TYR A 50 2.53 -10.11 9.80
C TYR A 50 3.75 -9.32 9.30
N GLY A 51 4.07 -8.20 9.95
CA GLY A 51 5.36 -7.52 9.81
C GLY A 51 6.45 -8.14 10.67
N ASP A 52 7.62 -7.51 10.70
CA ASP A 52 8.64 -7.82 11.69
C ASP A 52 8.32 -7.08 12.99
N ALA A 53 8.90 -7.53 14.11
CA ALA A 53 8.53 -7.02 15.42
C ALA A 53 8.82 -5.52 15.54
N ILE A 54 7.86 -4.78 16.10
CA ILE A 54 7.96 -3.33 16.41
C ILE A 54 7.80 -2.40 15.19
N ASP A 55 7.59 -2.92 13.98
CA ASP A 55 7.45 -2.09 12.76
C ASP A 55 6.06 -1.48 12.52
N TYR A 56 5.05 -1.90 13.30
CA TYR A 56 3.65 -1.50 13.14
C TYR A 56 3.10 -1.73 11.72
N ALA A 57 3.40 -2.87 11.10
CA ALA A 57 2.90 -3.16 9.76
C ALA A 57 1.36 -3.10 9.68
N GLY A 58 0.86 -2.52 8.59
CA GLY A 58 -0.56 -2.30 8.34
C GLY A 58 -1.10 -1.00 8.93
N LEU A 59 -0.25 -0.02 9.26
CA LEU A 59 -0.69 1.35 9.53
C LEU A 59 -1.48 1.90 8.34
N ASN A 60 -0.99 1.67 7.12
CA ASN A 60 -1.73 1.86 5.88
C ASN A 60 -1.76 0.55 5.07
N ILE A 61 -2.92 0.23 4.50
CA ILE A 61 -3.10 -0.91 3.58
C ILE A 61 -3.94 -0.47 2.39
N ASP A 62 -3.77 -1.13 1.24
CA ASP A 62 -4.64 -0.97 0.08
C ASP A 62 -4.80 -2.27 -0.70
N LEU A 63 -5.95 -2.44 -1.34
CA LEU A 63 -6.35 -3.62 -2.07
C LEU A 63 -6.70 -3.23 -3.51
N SER A 64 -6.19 -3.98 -4.48
CA SER A 64 -6.48 -3.70 -5.89
C SER A 64 -7.96 -3.86 -6.24
N ALA A 65 -8.39 -3.21 -7.31
CA ALA A 65 -9.76 -3.27 -7.83
C ALA A 65 -10.27 -4.72 -8.05
N ASP A 66 -9.40 -5.61 -8.54
CA ASP A 66 -9.68 -7.04 -8.71
C ASP A 66 -9.61 -7.86 -7.40
N GLY A 67 -9.05 -7.27 -6.33
CA GLY A 67 -8.85 -7.89 -5.03
C GLY A 67 -7.68 -8.89 -4.96
N LEU A 68 -6.84 -9.00 -5.99
CA LEU A 68 -5.76 -9.99 -6.08
C LEU A 68 -4.38 -9.46 -5.67
N ARG A 69 -4.24 -8.16 -5.45
CA ARG A 69 -3.03 -7.52 -4.96
C ARG A 69 -3.35 -6.78 -3.66
N LEU A 70 -2.39 -6.79 -2.75
CA LEU A 70 -2.48 -6.13 -1.45
C LEU A 70 -1.17 -5.43 -1.17
N ALA A 71 -1.22 -4.18 -0.76
CA ALA A 71 -0.07 -3.41 -0.35
C ALA A 71 -0.18 -3.10 1.16
N ILE A 72 0.92 -3.25 1.88
CA ILE A 72 0.99 -3.08 3.34
C ILE A 72 2.19 -2.19 3.69
N ALA A 73 1.93 -1.05 4.32
CA ALA A 73 2.96 -0.15 4.80
C ALA A 73 3.35 -0.44 6.26
N ALA A 74 4.64 -0.27 6.55
CA ALA A 74 5.26 -0.31 7.87
C ALA A 74 6.24 0.88 7.99
N PRO A 75 5.74 2.10 8.28
CA PRO A 75 6.53 3.34 8.25
C PRO A 75 7.69 3.39 9.25
N TYR A 76 7.65 2.56 10.29
CA TYR A 76 8.69 2.51 11.34
C TYR A 76 9.65 1.33 11.16
N ASN A 77 9.60 0.64 10.02
CA ASN A 77 10.53 -0.45 9.73
C ASN A 77 11.95 0.10 9.49
N ASP A 78 12.94 -0.58 10.09
CA ASP A 78 14.34 -0.14 10.09
C ASP A 78 15.21 -0.76 8.98
N LYS A 79 14.65 -1.62 8.11
CA LYS A 79 15.41 -2.42 7.14
C LYS A 79 16.18 -1.58 6.12
N GLY A 80 15.65 -0.40 5.78
CA GLY A 80 16.27 0.58 4.87
C GLY A 80 17.08 1.68 5.56
N GLY A 81 17.14 1.67 6.90
CA GLY A 81 17.63 2.78 7.74
C GLY A 81 16.69 3.00 8.93
N VAL A 82 17.17 3.69 9.98
CA VAL A 82 16.35 3.97 11.19
C VAL A 82 15.06 4.67 10.78
N ASN A 83 13.90 4.12 11.10
CA ASN A 83 12.58 4.61 10.69
C ASN A 83 12.47 4.97 9.18
N ALA A 84 13.20 4.27 8.32
CA ALA A 84 13.14 4.50 6.87
C ALA A 84 11.78 4.09 6.29
N GLY A 85 11.14 3.10 6.91
CA GLY A 85 9.87 2.56 6.50
C GLY A 85 9.98 1.50 5.40
N GLN A 86 8.89 0.77 5.21
CA GLN A 86 8.77 -0.30 4.25
C GLN A 86 7.35 -0.37 3.67
N ILE A 87 7.22 -0.70 2.39
CA ILE A 87 5.97 -1.17 1.78
C ILE A 87 6.20 -2.56 1.21
N ARG A 88 5.31 -3.50 1.54
CA ARG A 88 5.31 -4.87 1.01
C ARG A 88 4.11 -5.08 0.12
N LEU A 89 4.36 -5.64 -1.07
CA LEU A 89 3.34 -5.94 -2.07
C LEU A 89 3.12 -7.44 -2.14
N PHE A 90 1.86 -7.86 -2.03
CA PHE A 90 1.46 -9.25 -2.05
C PHE A 90 0.55 -9.53 -3.24
N HIS A 91 0.67 -10.73 -3.80
CA HIS A 91 -0.26 -11.29 -4.76
C HIS A 91 -0.99 -12.48 -4.15
N LEU A 92 -2.32 -12.50 -4.31
CA LEU A 92 -3.13 -13.66 -4.00
C LEU A 92 -3.06 -14.66 -5.16
N GLN A 93 -2.50 -15.82 -4.89
CA GLN A 93 -2.45 -16.94 -5.82
C GLN A 93 -3.11 -18.17 -5.21
N ASP A 94 -3.50 -19.11 -6.06
CA ASP A 94 -3.91 -20.44 -5.60
C ASP A 94 -2.66 -21.21 -5.16
N GLU A 95 -2.74 -21.89 -4.01
CA GLU A 95 -1.67 -22.78 -3.54
C GLU A 95 -1.42 -23.84 -4.60
N LYS A 96 -0.14 -24.04 -4.96
CA LYS A 96 0.26 -25.12 -5.84
C LYS A 96 -0.14 -26.44 -5.19
N SER A 97 -1.13 -27.12 -5.77
CA SER A 97 -1.71 -28.34 -5.20
C SER A 97 -0.63 -29.40 -4.96
N SER A 98 -0.33 -29.71 -3.69
CA SER A 98 -0.02 -31.08 -3.32
C SER A 98 -1.34 -31.86 -3.35
N GLN A 99 -1.37 -33.05 -3.95
CA GLN A 99 -2.56 -33.83 -4.38
C GLN A 99 -3.64 -34.16 -3.32
N SER A 100 -3.70 -33.50 -2.17
CA SER A 100 -4.62 -33.83 -1.07
C SER A 100 -5.09 -32.65 -0.22
N THR A 101 -4.75 -31.39 -0.54
CA THR A 101 -5.29 -30.21 0.15
C THR A 101 -6.32 -29.47 -0.73
N PRO A 102 -7.47 -29.04 -0.17
CA PRO A 102 -8.40 -28.18 -0.91
C PRO A 102 -7.67 -26.90 -1.34
N HIS A 103 -7.99 -26.38 -2.53
CA HIS A 103 -7.40 -25.17 -3.11
C HIS A 103 -7.40 -24.01 -2.11
N ARG A 104 -6.32 -23.87 -1.35
CA ARG A 104 -6.16 -22.78 -0.41
C ARG A 104 -5.56 -21.62 -1.20
N ARG A 105 -6.07 -20.42 -1.03
CA ARG A 105 -5.40 -19.24 -1.57
C ARG A 105 -4.28 -18.82 -0.62
N GLU A 106 -3.20 -18.24 -1.14
CA GLU A 106 -2.10 -17.73 -0.36
C GLU A 106 -1.68 -16.33 -0.83
N TRP A 107 -1.36 -15.46 0.12
CA TRP A 107 -0.75 -14.16 -0.14
C TRP A 107 0.77 -14.30 -0.22
N VAL A 108 1.33 -14.16 -1.42
CA VAL A 108 2.77 -14.28 -1.66
C VAL A 108 3.37 -12.90 -1.84
N LEU A 109 4.47 -12.64 -1.13
CA LEU A 109 5.24 -11.40 -1.29
C LEU A 109 5.85 -11.37 -2.70
N VAL A 110 5.58 -10.32 -3.46
CA VAL A 110 6.07 -10.15 -4.83
C VAL A 110 7.09 -9.02 -4.97
N ALA A 111 7.06 -8.04 -4.06
CA ALA A 111 8.03 -6.95 -4.01
C ALA A 111 8.07 -6.29 -2.63
N GLU A 112 9.22 -5.68 -2.33
CA GLU A 112 9.43 -4.80 -1.19
C GLU A 112 9.95 -3.45 -1.71
N ILE A 113 9.45 -2.37 -1.13
CA ILE A 113 9.96 -1.02 -1.30
C ILE A 113 10.48 -0.59 0.06
N LEU A 114 11.75 -0.18 0.13
CA LEU A 114 12.40 0.29 1.34
C LEU A 114 12.62 1.80 1.24
N GLY A 115 12.50 2.50 2.37
CA GLY A 115 13.03 3.85 2.47
C GLY A 115 14.54 3.83 2.24
N GLN A 116 15.07 4.89 1.63
CA GLN A 116 16.47 5.02 1.25
C GLN A 116 17.28 5.82 2.28
N ASN A 117 16.61 6.55 3.16
CA ASN A 117 17.20 7.40 4.17
C ASN A 117 16.64 7.07 5.55
N ASN A 118 17.44 7.36 6.59
CA ASN A 118 16.92 7.38 7.95
C ASN A 118 15.76 8.36 8.01
N ASN A 119 14.71 7.96 8.71
CA ASN A 119 13.54 8.76 9.02
C ASN A 119 12.69 9.18 7.82
N GLU A 120 12.87 8.48 6.70
CA GLU A 120 12.08 8.69 5.48
C GLU A 120 10.61 8.26 5.66
N ALA A 121 10.36 7.36 6.60
CA ALA A 121 9.04 6.86 6.99
C ALA A 121 8.11 6.59 5.81
N ILE A 122 8.59 5.86 4.79
CA ILE A 122 7.79 5.58 3.60
C ILE A 122 6.50 4.85 3.97
N GLY A 123 5.38 5.26 3.34
CA GLY A 123 4.06 4.70 3.61
C GLY A 123 3.36 5.26 4.86
N SER A 124 3.86 6.38 5.42
CA SER A 124 3.29 7.09 6.57
C SER A 124 1.99 7.85 6.32
N ASN A 125 1.60 8.16 5.06
CA ASN A 125 0.40 8.96 4.75
C ASN A 125 -0.57 8.31 3.74
N ILE A 126 -1.78 8.90 3.76
CA ILE A 126 -3.17 8.41 3.57
C ILE A 126 -3.52 7.52 2.38
N SER A 127 -2.68 7.41 1.37
CA SER A 127 -3.15 6.85 0.10
C SER A 127 -2.08 5.98 -0.51
N LEU A 128 -2.33 4.68 -0.35
CA LEU A 128 -1.74 3.61 -1.13
C LEU A 128 -2.83 3.29 -2.13
N HIS A 129 -2.54 3.43 -3.42
CA HIS A 129 -3.49 3.02 -4.47
C HIS A 129 -2.82 1.95 -5.30
N LEU A 130 -3.59 0.91 -5.57
CA LEU A 130 -3.17 -0.28 -6.26
C LEU A 130 -4.06 -0.48 -7.49
N SER A 131 -3.57 -0.03 -8.65
CA SER A 131 -4.29 -0.26 -9.91
C SER A 131 -3.72 -1.47 -10.63
N THR A 132 -4.61 -2.20 -11.29
CA THR A 132 -4.28 -3.22 -12.28
C THR A 132 -4.49 -2.62 -13.67
N SER A 133 -3.46 -2.00 -14.23
CA SER A 133 -3.44 -1.72 -15.67
C SER A 133 -3.08 -3.01 -16.42
N LYS A 134 -3.19 -3.02 -17.76
CA LYS A 134 -2.67 -4.12 -18.59
C LYS A 134 -1.14 -4.28 -18.47
N SER A 135 -0.44 -3.31 -17.89
CA SER A 135 1.02 -3.17 -17.93
C SER A 135 1.72 -3.25 -16.56
N GLY A 136 1.02 -3.20 -15.43
CA GLY A 136 1.71 -3.21 -14.14
C GLY A 136 0.88 -2.91 -12.91
N LEU A 137 1.58 -2.92 -11.78
CA LEU A 137 1.09 -2.53 -10.47
C LEU A 137 1.70 -1.17 -10.15
N LEU A 138 0.86 -0.16 -9.96
CA LEU A 138 1.29 1.16 -9.51
C LEU A 138 1.10 1.28 -8.00
N VAL A 139 2.07 1.89 -7.35
CA VAL A 139 2.07 2.14 -5.91
C VAL A 139 2.51 3.57 -5.71
N MET A 140 1.59 4.39 -5.23
CA MET A 140 1.89 5.75 -4.81
C MET A 140 1.96 5.80 -3.29
N PHE A 141 2.91 6.55 -2.76
CA PHE A 141 2.99 6.82 -1.33
C PHE A 141 3.69 8.15 -1.07
N SER A 142 3.35 8.76 0.07
CA SER A 142 4.09 9.89 0.60
C SER A 142 5.32 9.42 1.34
N VAL A 143 6.41 10.15 1.15
CA VAL A 143 7.62 10.12 1.97
C VAL A 143 7.49 11.26 2.98
N GLY A 144 7.61 10.94 4.27
CA GLY A 144 7.53 11.93 5.34
C GLY A 144 8.81 11.94 6.15
N SER A 145 9.51 13.08 6.21
CA SER A 145 10.60 13.27 7.16
C SER A 145 10.04 13.31 8.59
N ASP A 146 10.55 12.48 9.49
CA ASP A 146 10.20 12.52 10.92
C ASP A 146 10.65 13.81 11.64
N ASN A 147 11.49 14.62 10.99
CA ASN A 147 12.07 15.81 11.58
C ASN A 147 11.19 17.06 11.40
N PHE A 148 9.96 16.94 10.91
CA PHE A 148 9.11 18.10 10.56
C PHE A 148 9.82 19.10 9.63
N SER A 149 10.89 18.66 8.95
CA SER A 149 11.73 19.51 8.11
C SER A 149 11.01 19.76 6.78
N GLU A 150 10.11 20.74 6.80
CA GLU A 150 9.48 21.56 5.74
C GLU A 150 9.16 20.98 4.34
N SER A 151 9.49 19.73 4.00
CA SER A 151 9.20 19.14 2.69
C SER A 151 8.80 17.68 2.82
N SER A 152 7.64 17.33 2.26
CA SER A 152 7.29 15.94 1.95
C SER A 152 7.56 15.69 0.47
N THR A 153 7.94 14.48 0.10
CA THR A 153 8.02 14.09 -1.32
C THR A 153 6.97 13.03 -1.59
N GLN A 154 6.14 13.22 -2.61
CA GLN A 154 5.28 12.16 -3.10
C GLN A 154 6.09 11.33 -4.09
N ARG A 155 6.12 10.01 -3.88
CA ARG A 155 6.79 9.08 -4.78
C ARG A 155 5.80 8.13 -5.42
N VAL A 156 6.00 7.91 -6.71
CA VAL A 156 5.24 6.97 -7.52
C VAL A 156 6.18 5.86 -7.95
N TYR A 157 5.84 4.62 -7.61
CA TYR A 157 6.55 3.44 -8.04
C TYR A 157 5.66 2.67 -9.02
N ALA A 158 6.27 2.17 -10.09
CA ALA A 158 5.67 1.15 -10.91
C ALA A 158 6.45 -0.12 -10.72
N LEU A 159 5.72 -1.15 -10.37
CA LEU A 159 6.17 -2.50 -10.55
C LEU A 159 5.70 -2.94 -11.93
N ALA A 160 6.65 -3.10 -12.85
CA ALA A 160 6.41 -3.78 -14.11
C ALA A 160 6.01 -5.23 -13.79
N THR A 161 4.72 -5.55 -13.86
CA THR A 161 4.31 -6.93 -13.68
C THR A 161 4.56 -7.65 -15.00
N SER A 162 5.73 -8.28 -15.13
CA SER A 162 5.67 -9.57 -15.83
C SER A 162 4.75 -10.45 -15.00
N THR A 163 3.91 -11.23 -15.65
CA THR A 163 2.94 -12.16 -15.04
C THR A 163 3.59 -13.29 -14.22
N GLY A 164 4.86 -13.13 -13.81
CA GLY A 164 5.71 -14.12 -13.19
C GLY A 164 5.72 -14.04 -11.66
N THR A 165 5.76 -15.23 -11.05
CA THR A 165 5.91 -15.52 -9.63
C THR A 165 7.29 -15.15 -9.05
N ASP A 166 7.99 -14.18 -9.65
CA ASP A 166 9.34 -13.84 -9.26
C ASP A 166 9.29 -12.96 -8.01
N SER A 167 9.46 -13.60 -6.86
CA SER A 167 9.45 -13.03 -5.51
C SER A 167 10.54 -11.96 -5.25
N ASN A 168 11.24 -11.50 -6.28
CA ASN A 168 12.34 -10.53 -6.24
C ASN A 168 12.22 -9.46 -7.35
N SER A 169 11.00 -9.15 -7.81
CA SER A 169 10.83 -8.02 -8.73
C SER A 169 11.10 -6.70 -7.99
N ASN A 170 12.22 -6.04 -8.33
CA ASN A 170 12.55 -4.73 -7.77
C ASN A 170 11.52 -3.73 -8.28
N ALA A 171 10.70 -3.20 -7.37
CA ALA A 171 9.84 -2.06 -7.67
C ALA A 171 10.72 -0.90 -8.14
N THR A 172 10.51 -0.46 -9.37
CA THR A 172 11.22 0.68 -9.95
C THR A 172 10.41 1.93 -9.71
N GLN A 173 11.06 2.96 -9.18
CA GLN A 173 10.44 4.28 -9.15
C GLN A 173 10.18 4.72 -10.59
N ILE A 174 8.97 5.19 -10.88
CA ILE A 174 8.65 5.79 -12.18
C ILE A 174 8.27 7.25 -12.00
N GLY A 175 8.75 8.09 -12.91
CA GLY A 175 8.52 9.52 -12.79
C GLY A 175 9.42 10.18 -11.75
N TRP A 176 8.91 11.25 -11.14
CA TRP A 176 9.71 12.24 -10.41
C TRP A 176 9.37 12.19 -8.92
N ASP A 177 10.33 12.50 -8.05
CA ASP A 177 10.01 12.94 -6.70
C ASP A 177 9.23 14.25 -6.85
N ILE A 178 7.96 14.26 -6.47
CA ILE A 178 7.14 15.47 -6.53
C ILE A 178 7.36 16.19 -5.19
N PRO A 179 8.10 17.31 -5.16
CA PRO A 179 8.32 18.04 -3.94
C PRO A 179 6.99 18.65 -3.52
N SER A 180 6.49 18.24 -2.37
CA SER A 180 5.47 19.00 -1.67
C SER A 180 6.22 19.95 -0.73
N PRO A 181 6.13 21.28 -0.96
CA PRO A 181 6.83 22.27 -0.15
C PRO A 181 6.36 22.33 1.32
N TYR A 182 5.50 21.42 1.77
CA TYR A 182 4.86 21.47 3.08
C TYR A 182 4.68 20.08 3.73
N ILE A 183 4.36 20.12 5.03
CA ILE A 183 4.42 19.05 6.02
C ILE A 183 3.66 17.78 5.57
N PRO A 184 4.18 16.56 5.86
CA PRO A 184 3.59 15.29 5.43
C PRO A 184 2.10 15.10 5.76
N SER A 185 1.58 15.69 6.84
CA SER A 185 0.21 15.49 7.35
C SER A 185 -0.89 16.11 6.48
N ASP A 186 -0.54 17.00 5.57
CA ASP A 186 -1.51 17.88 4.90
C ASP A 186 -1.67 17.54 3.39
N SER A 187 -1.08 16.42 2.97
CA SER A 187 -1.15 15.92 1.61
C SER A 187 -2.05 14.69 1.50
N SER A 188 -2.81 14.60 0.41
CA SER A 188 -3.61 13.41 0.09
C SER A 188 -3.44 13.08 -1.37
N THR A 189 -3.53 11.80 -1.71
CA THR A 189 -3.30 11.35 -3.07
C THR A 189 -4.41 10.39 -3.51
N THR A 190 -4.62 10.27 -4.82
CA THR A 190 -5.55 9.31 -5.41
C THR A 190 -5.08 8.88 -6.79
N MET A 191 -5.44 7.65 -7.18
CA MET A 191 -5.14 7.12 -8.49
C MET A 191 -6.44 6.68 -9.18
N SER A 192 -6.49 6.90 -10.49
CA SER A 192 -7.56 6.37 -11.33
C SER A 192 -7.58 4.83 -11.32
N GLY A 193 -8.75 4.24 -11.57
CA GLY A 193 -8.91 2.78 -11.61
C GLY A 193 -8.00 2.06 -12.61
N GLU A 194 -7.72 2.70 -13.75
CA GLU A 194 -6.79 2.22 -14.80
C GLU A 194 -5.31 2.49 -14.49
N GLY A 195 -5.01 3.26 -13.44
CA GLY A 195 -3.64 3.56 -13.00
C GLY A 195 -2.92 4.61 -13.85
N ASN A 196 -3.49 5.04 -14.98
CA ASN A 196 -2.83 5.97 -15.89
C ASN A 196 -2.89 7.45 -15.45
N ARG A 197 -3.60 7.75 -14.35
CA ARG A 197 -3.73 9.10 -13.82
C ARG A 197 -3.64 9.12 -12.31
N ILE A 198 -2.87 10.08 -11.80
CA ILE A 198 -2.64 10.31 -10.38
C ILE A 198 -3.04 11.76 -10.06
N ALA A 199 -3.72 11.96 -8.94
CA ALA A 199 -3.96 13.28 -8.39
C ALA A 199 -3.34 13.40 -7.00
N ILE A 200 -2.67 14.52 -6.76
CA ILE A 200 -2.01 14.87 -5.50
C ILE A 200 -2.58 16.19 -5.04
N ALA A 201 -3.17 16.20 -3.86
CA ALA A 201 -3.59 17.41 -3.19
C ALA A 201 -2.59 17.75 -2.08
N SER A 202 -2.22 19.03 -2.00
CA SER A 202 -1.41 19.59 -0.93
C SER A 202 -2.19 20.75 -0.31
N ASN A 203 -2.48 20.65 0.98
CA ASN A 203 -3.04 21.77 1.73
C ASN A 203 -1.90 22.57 2.34
N VAL A 204 -1.99 23.89 2.21
CA VAL A 204 -1.10 24.80 2.95
C VAL A 204 -1.84 25.23 4.21
N ALA A 205 -1.30 24.89 5.39
CA ALA A 205 -1.84 25.30 6.68
C ALA A 205 -1.53 26.78 7.02
N ASN A 206 -1.52 27.69 6.04
CA ASN A 206 -1.36 29.12 6.28
C ASN A 206 -2.23 29.97 5.37
N THR A 207 -2.54 31.19 5.79
CA THR A 207 -3.56 32.07 5.19
C THR A 207 -3.11 32.78 3.91
N ILE A 208 -1.91 32.47 3.38
CA ILE A 208 -1.27 33.25 2.32
C ILE A 208 -1.17 32.46 1.01
N GLU A 209 -1.09 31.12 1.07
CA GLU A 209 -1.06 30.29 -0.14
C GLU A 209 -2.30 29.38 -0.23
N PRO A 210 -3.03 29.39 -1.35
CA PRO A 210 -4.11 28.43 -1.56
C PRO A 210 -3.53 27.03 -1.72
N GLY A 211 -4.18 26.02 -1.13
CA GLY A 211 -3.88 24.61 -1.40
C GLY A 211 -3.94 24.30 -2.90
N SER A 212 -3.22 23.28 -3.33
CA SER A 212 -3.11 22.92 -4.75
C SER A 212 -3.50 21.47 -5.00
N VAL A 213 -4.03 21.20 -6.20
CA VAL A 213 -4.23 19.86 -6.72
C VAL A 213 -3.47 19.75 -8.02
N GLN A 214 -2.56 18.79 -8.10
CA GLN A 214 -1.82 18.46 -9.31
C GLN A 214 -2.31 17.12 -9.84
N VAL A 215 -2.50 17.04 -11.16
CA VAL A 215 -2.90 15.82 -11.86
C VAL A 215 -1.81 15.46 -12.84
N PHE A 216 -1.37 14.21 -12.78
CA PHE A 216 -0.33 13.65 -13.62
C PHE A 216 -0.92 12.52 -14.44
N ASP A 217 -0.76 12.60 -15.76
CA ASP A 217 -1.04 11.51 -16.68
C ASP A 217 0.27 10.72 -16.89
N TYR A 218 0.15 9.40 -16.87
CA TYR A 218 1.23 8.46 -17.14
C TYR A 218 0.85 7.60 -18.33
N ASP A 219 1.75 7.52 -19.31
CA ASP A 219 1.65 6.52 -20.38
C ASP A 219 2.08 5.17 -19.78
N VAL A 220 1.09 4.30 -19.52
CA VAL A 220 1.26 2.90 -19.08
C VAL A 220 1.23 1.93 -20.25
#